data_AF-A0AAV0JMB3-F1
#
_entry.id   AF-A0AAV0JMB3-F1
#
_cell.length_a   1.000
_cell.length_b   1.000
_cell.length_c   1.000
_cell.angle_alpha   90.00
_cell.angle_beta   90.00
_cell.angle_gamma   90.00
#
_symmetry.space_group_name_H-M   'P 1'
#
loop_
_entity.id
_entity.type
_entity.pdbx_description
1 polymer ?
#
loop_
_entity_poly.entity_id
_entity_poly.type
_entity_poly.pdbx_seq_one_letter_code
_entity_poly.pdbx_strand_id
1 'polypeptide(L)'
;MSNATEALHRRLTHTPYAPPEGSAVSVKFVLQSLLRNPSSGAGESQLQESIRNFVLASALLSASESSTHELLSWIPRQLAAAAAASFRDLSDVYCHGNDKRLVAELAPEVLLLLKDRIKESSIDKGTDGDEVSAASARVPVGFAILAAYQLRWFVTQIDKLNLGKLCNLVIPCALTALDHWSTENIASADEIWHLVVEMSVLLVSSIHQSNPRSHWYMGLVLLAHFRRLFPLFFKWIHADDDETVLLVLKRVHTVLKLTWIRNTPYIMRLVDELVALHKEAALRVCREEIRTSILEVLLLLKQCKGQQFTAAWEKHRDDSNLAALCLSLTEISIDEESSTSNTLRSDSPQNCLQLLTTH
;
A
#
# COMPACT_ATOMS: atom_id res chain seq x y z
N MET A 1 16.66 25.03 12.69
CA MET A 1 16.29 24.60 11.33
C MET A 1 17.35 24.98 10.29
N SER A 2 17.84 26.24 10.24
CA SER A 2 18.76 26.73 9.18
C SER A 2 19.97 25.82 8.92
N ASN A 3 20.69 25.38 9.96
CA ASN A 3 21.93 24.62 9.78
C ASN A 3 21.72 23.23 9.13
N ALA A 4 20.67 22.50 9.54
CA ALA A 4 20.37 21.17 9.00
C ALA A 4 19.86 21.26 7.54
N THR A 5 18.95 22.20 7.28
CA THR A 5 18.44 22.50 5.93
C THR A 5 19.57 22.94 5.00
N GLU A 6 20.45 23.84 5.45
CA GLU A 6 21.58 24.32 4.65
C GLU A 6 22.62 23.24 4.40
N ALA A 7 22.93 22.41 5.38
CA ALA A 7 23.87 21.29 5.21
C ALA A 7 23.33 20.29 4.18
N LEU A 8 22.04 19.93 4.28
CA LEU A 8 21.40 19.01 3.34
C LEU A 8 21.31 19.62 1.94
N HIS A 9 20.93 20.89 1.83
CA HIS A 9 20.90 21.63 0.57
C HIS A 9 22.28 21.71 -0.09
N ARG A 10 23.33 21.98 0.69
CA ARG A 10 24.71 21.99 0.21
C ARG A 10 25.12 20.63 -0.34
N ARG A 11 24.82 19.54 0.38
CA ARG A 11 25.11 18.17 -0.09
C ARG A 11 24.37 17.85 -1.38
N LEU A 12 23.07 18.14 -1.44
CA LEU A 12 22.24 17.96 -2.64
C LEU A 12 22.82 18.70 -3.85
N THR A 13 23.28 19.94 -3.67
CA THR A 13 23.85 20.74 -4.77
C THR A 13 25.12 20.10 -5.35
N HIS A 14 25.98 19.55 -4.51
CA HIS A 14 27.23 18.88 -4.93
C HIS A 14 27.02 17.45 -5.46
N THR A 15 25.88 16.81 -5.18
CA THR A 15 25.57 15.47 -5.70
C THR A 15 25.42 15.52 -7.22
N PRO A 16 26.15 14.69 -7.99
CA PRO A 16 25.97 14.57 -9.43
C PRO A 16 24.51 14.21 -9.77
N TYR A 17 23.98 14.81 -10.83
CA TYR A 17 22.62 14.57 -11.28
C TYR A 17 22.63 14.09 -12.72
N ALA A 18 22.15 12.87 -12.93
CA ALA A 18 21.84 12.33 -14.23
C ALA A 18 20.31 12.22 -14.32
N PRO A 19 19.61 13.13 -15.03
CA PRO A 19 18.19 12.99 -15.24
C PRO A 19 17.91 11.70 -16.05
N PRO A 20 16.86 10.94 -15.72
CA PRO A 20 16.43 9.82 -16.57
C PRO A 20 16.10 10.31 -17.98
N GLU A 21 16.48 9.53 -18.99
CA GLU A 21 16.27 9.89 -20.39
C GLU A 21 14.77 10.11 -20.66
N GLY A 22 14.41 11.24 -21.27
CA GLY A 22 13.03 11.57 -21.58
C GLY A 22 12.17 12.06 -20.39
N SER A 23 12.72 12.17 -19.18
CA SER A 23 11.96 12.71 -18.04
C SER A 23 11.72 14.22 -18.17
N ALA A 24 10.44 14.61 -18.12
CA ALA A 24 10.02 16.01 -18.02
C ALA A 24 10.20 16.61 -16.62
N VAL A 25 10.66 15.83 -15.63
CA VAL A 25 10.76 16.24 -14.21
C VAL A 25 12.19 16.19 -13.72
N SER A 26 12.70 17.35 -13.26
CA SER A 26 13.98 17.44 -12.56
C SER A 26 13.81 17.23 -11.06
N VAL A 27 14.06 16.00 -10.59
CA VAL A 27 13.94 15.64 -9.17
C VAL A 27 14.89 16.47 -8.30
N LYS A 28 16.11 16.75 -8.78
CA LYS A 28 17.07 17.60 -8.07
C LYS A 28 16.52 19.02 -7.89
N PHE A 29 15.89 19.60 -8.90
CA PHE A 29 15.28 20.92 -8.79
C PHE A 29 14.12 20.93 -7.79
N VAL A 30 13.26 19.90 -7.80
CA VAL A 30 12.16 19.75 -6.81
C VAL A 30 12.71 19.74 -5.39
N LEU A 31 13.73 18.92 -5.12
CA LEU A 31 14.38 18.85 -3.82
C LEU A 31 15.03 20.18 -3.41
N GLN A 32 15.70 20.87 -4.34
CA GLN A 32 16.29 22.18 -4.09
C GLN A 32 15.23 23.24 -3.77
N SER A 33 14.09 23.20 -4.45
CA SER A 33 12.97 24.10 -4.18
C SER A 33 12.35 23.85 -2.80
N LEU A 34 12.22 22.60 -2.39
CA LEU A 34 11.71 22.23 -1.06
C LEU A 34 12.68 22.64 0.07
N LEU A 35 13.99 22.62 -0.19
CA LEU A 35 15.02 22.98 0.80
C LEU A 35 15.35 24.49 0.82
N ARG A 36 14.65 25.31 0.03
CA ARG A 36 14.92 26.75 -0.03
C ARG A 36 14.31 27.41 1.22
N ASN A 37 15.14 28.11 2.00
CA ASN A 37 14.64 28.90 3.13
C ASN A 37 13.76 30.05 2.63
N PRO A 38 12.61 30.33 3.27
CA PRO A 38 11.86 31.55 2.99
C PRO A 38 12.70 32.77 3.34
N SER A 39 12.61 33.81 2.51
CA SER A 39 13.26 35.09 2.74
C SER A 39 12.80 35.68 4.08
N SER A 40 13.77 36.05 4.91
CA SER A 40 13.65 36.57 6.28
C SER A 40 12.41 37.43 6.54
N GLY A 41 11.41 36.86 7.22
CA GLY A 41 10.22 37.53 7.72
C GLY A 41 9.48 36.62 8.71
N ALA A 42 10.05 36.41 9.90
CA ALA A 42 9.63 35.39 10.85
C ALA A 42 8.17 35.54 11.32
N GLY A 43 7.27 34.72 10.75
CA GLY A 43 5.97 34.39 11.31
C GLY A 43 5.84 32.87 11.50
N GLU A 44 5.03 32.44 12.46
CA GLU A 44 4.81 31.01 12.77
C GLU A 44 4.39 30.19 11.54
N SER A 45 3.57 30.78 10.65
CA SER A 45 3.14 30.15 9.39
C SER A 45 4.30 29.85 8.42
N GLN A 46 5.30 30.74 8.31
CA GLN A 46 6.48 30.49 7.47
C GLN A 46 7.39 29.41 8.05
N LEU A 47 7.47 29.33 9.39
CA LEU A 47 8.21 28.28 10.06
C LEU A 47 7.57 26.90 9.80
N GLN A 48 6.24 26.80 9.93
CA GLN A 48 5.50 25.58 9.65
C GLN A 48 5.67 25.13 8.18
N GLU A 49 5.58 26.06 7.23
CA GLU A 49 5.83 25.77 5.82
C GLU A 49 7.27 25.27 5.58
N SER A 50 8.25 25.87 6.23
CA SER A 50 9.65 25.45 6.08
C SER A 50 9.90 24.07 6.65
N ILE A 51 9.33 23.76 7.83
CA ILE A 51 9.36 22.44 8.44
C ILE A 51 8.70 21.43 7.49
N ARG A 52 7.50 21.73 6.98
CA ARG A 52 6.78 20.89 6.03
C ARG A 52 7.61 20.59 4.78
N ASN A 53 8.16 21.62 4.15
CA ASN A 53 8.93 21.48 2.92
C ASN A 53 10.24 20.68 3.16
N PHE A 54 10.90 20.92 4.28
CA PHE A 54 12.07 20.14 4.68
C PHE A 54 11.73 18.66 4.92
N VAL A 55 10.62 18.37 5.62
CA VAL A 55 10.18 16.98 5.85
C VAL A 55 9.77 16.31 4.54
N LEU A 56 9.10 17.02 3.61
CA LEU A 56 8.81 16.52 2.27
C LEU A 56 10.08 16.19 1.47
N ALA A 57 11.13 17.02 1.55
CA ALA A 57 12.41 16.73 0.92
C ALA A 57 13.09 15.51 1.56
N SER A 58 13.07 15.42 2.89
CA SER A 58 13.64 14.31 3.64
C SER A 58 12.91 13.00 3.36
N ALA A 59 11.58 13.05 3.22
CA ALA A 59 10.74 11.92 2.84
C ALA A 59 11.12 11.37 1.47
N LEU A 60 11.27 12.25 0.48
CA LEU A 60 11.62 11.83 -0.88
C LEU A 60 13.04 11.25 -0.96
N LEU A 61 14.01 11.88 -0.29
CA LEU A 61 15.38 11.39 -0.19
C LEU A 61 15.47 10.05 0.53
N SER A 62 14.71 9.86 1.61
CA SER A 62 14.69 8.60 2.35
C SER A 62 13.97 7.50 1.56
N ALA A 63 12.92 7.85 0.83
CA ALA A 63 12.18 6.91 -0.01
C ALA A 63 13.03 6.33 -1.15
N SER A 64 14.09 7.01 -1.57
CA SER A 64 14.98 6.52 -2.62
C SER A 64 15.76 5.27 -2.21
N GLU A 65 15.99 5.03 -0.91
CA GLU A 65 16.76 3.87 -0.43
C GLU A 65 16.10 2.52 -0.77
N SER A 66 14.78 2.52 -0.89
CA SER A 66 13.99 1.34 -1.21
C SER A 66 13.17 1.52 -2.49
N SER A 67 13.51 2.52 -3.31
CA SER A 67 12.84 2.76 -4.59
C SER A 67 13.52 1.95 -5.69
N THR A 68 12.72 1.40 -6.58
CA THR A 68 13.17 0.78 -7.84
C THR A 68 13.01 1.71 -9.04
N HIS A 69 12.43 2.90 -8.85
CA HIS A 69 12.08 3.79 -9.95
C HIS A 69 13.29 4.62 -10.39
N GLU A 70 13.50 4.68 -11.71
CA GLU A 70 14.55 5.45 -12.37
C GLU A 70 14.64 6.93 -11.92
N LEU A 71 13.53 7.62 -11.61
CA LEU A 71 13.50 9.00 -11.13
C LEU A 71 14.29 9.21 -9.82
N LEU A 72 14.38 8.17 -8.98
CA LEU A 72 15.07 8.22 -7.69
C LEU A 72 16.43 7.51 -7.71
N SER A 73 16.75 6.76 -8.78
CA SER A 73 17.95 5.92 -8.89
C SER A 73 19.28 6.67 -8.77
N TRP A 74 19.32 7.94 -9.17
CA TRP A 74 20.52 8.78 -9.10
C TRP A 74 20.87 9.24 -7.67
N ILE A 75 19.94 9.11 -6.71
CA ILE A 75 20.11 9.61 -5.34
C ILE A 75 21.04 8.65 -4.57
N PRO A 76 22.26 9.07 -4.16
CA PRO A 76 23.18 8.19 -3.46
C PRO A 76 22.70 7.90 -2.03
N ARG A 77 23.01 6.70 -1.52
CA ARG A 77 22.71 6.30 -0.13
C ARG A 77 23.22 7.29 0.91
N GLN A 78 24.38 7.91 0.67
CA GLN A 78 24.95 8.91 1.57
C GLN A 78 24.11 10.20 1.62
N LEU A 79 23.41 10.55 0.54
CA LEU A 79 22.48 11.68 0.53
C LEU A 79 21.21 11.36 1.31
N ALA A 80 20.63 10.18 1.06
CA ALA A 80 19.46 9.68 1.79
C ALA A 80 19.73 9.55 3.31
N ALA A 81 20.84 8.93 3.69
CA ALA A 81 21.22 8.76 5.10
C ALA A 81 21.40 10.10 5.84
N ALA A 82 21.92 11.14 5.16
CA ALA A 82 22.00 12.45 5.78
C ALA A 82 20.65 13.16 5.86
N ALA A 83 19.75 12.95 4.90
CA ALA A 83 18.39 13.45 5.01
C ALA A 83 17.69 12.84 6.23
N ALA A 84 17.85 11.53 6.44
CA ALA A 84 17.34 10.84 7.63
C ALA A 84 17.98 11.35 8.94
N ALA A 85 19.28 11.63 8.94
CA ALA A 85 19.96 12.23 10.09
C ALA A 85 19.46 13.65 10.39
N SER A 86 19.38 14.51 9.37
CA SER A 86 18.88 15.88 9.51
C SER A 86 17.40 15.93 9.90
N PHE A 87 16.61 14.93 9.50
CA PHE A 87 15.23 14.77 9.98
C PHE A 87 15.18 14.42 11.48
N ARG A 88 16.04 13.53 11.96
CA ARG A 88 16.16 13.24 13.41
C ARG A 88 16.61 14.47 14.19
N ASP A 89 17.60 15.21 13.70
CA ASP A 89 18.03 16.46 14.34
C ASP A 89 16.88 17.48 14.43
N LEU A 90 16.03 17.55 13.40
CA LEU A 90 14.83 18.39 13.43
C LEU A 90 13.82 17.90 14.47
N SER A 91 13.54 16.59 14.48
CA SER A 91 12.65 15.96 15.45
C SER A 91 13.12 16.14 16.89
N ASP A 92 14.43 16.10 17.16
CA ASP A 92 15.03 16.40 18.46
C ASP A 92 14.68 17.81 18.95
N VAL A 93 14.75 18.79 18.04
CA VAL A 93 14.47 20.20 18.34
C VAL A 93 12.98 20.47 18.57
N TYR A 94 12.10 19.89 17.75
CA TYR A 94 10.67 20.24 17.74
C TYR A 94 9.75 19.25 18.48
N CYS A 95 10.18 17.99 18.60
CA CYS A 95 9.38 16.90 19.15
C CYS A 95 10.14 16.06 20.18
N HIS A 96 11.28 16.56 20.71
CA HIS A 96 12.12 15.88 21.71
C HIS A 96 12.53 14.47 21.27
N GLY A 97 12.87 14.31 19.98
CA GLY A 97 13.37 13.07 19.39
C GLY A 97 12.28 12.07 19.06
N ASN A 98 11.02 12.49 19.14
CA ASN A 98 9.89 11.68 18.71
C ASN A 98 9.54 11.96 17.24
N ASP A 99 10.26 11.28 16.35
CA ASP A 99 10.09 11.35 14.89
C ASP A 99 8.64 11.13 14.48
N LYS A 100 7.98 10.17 15.15
CA LYS A 100 6.61 9.76 14.84
C LYS A 100 5.60 10.83 15.22
N ARG A 101 5.88 11.59 16.29
CA ARG A 101 5.07 12.74 16.69
C ARG A 101 5.15 13.86 15.66
N LEU A 102 6.36 14.20 15.19
CA LEU A 102 6.55 15.22 14.16
C LEU A 102 5.78 14.85 12.87
N VAL A 103 5.89 13.59 12.43
CA VAL A 103 5.14 13.10 11.27
C VAL A 103 3.63 13.16 11.52
N ALA A 104 3.16 12.73 12.68
CA ALA A 104 1.73 12.72 13.00
C ALA A 104 1.12 14.13 13.06
N GLU A 105 1.87 15.13 13.54
CA GLU A 105 1.45 16.53 13.58
C GLU A 105 1.37 17.14 12.17
N LEU A 106 2.28 16.77 11.25
CA LEU A 106 2.29 17.26 9.86
C LEU A 106 1.36 16.48 8.92
N ALA A 107 0.98 15.24 9.28
CA ALA A 107 0.21 14.36 8.41
C ALA A 107 -1.11 14.95 7.90
N PRO A 108 -1.94 15.67 8.71
CA PRO A 108 -3.18 16.28 8.23
C PRO A 108 -3.00 17.17 6.99
N GLU A 109 -1.96 18.00 7.02
CA GLU A 109 -1.64 18.94 5.95
C GLU A 109 -0.93 18.24 4.79
N VAL A 110 0.11 17.45 5.10
CA VAL A 110 0.97 16.84 4.07
C VAL A 110 0.23 15.78 3.25
N LEU A 111 -0.60 14.93 3.89
CA LEU A 111 -1.30 13.87 3.15
C LEU A 111 -2.31 14.45 2.15
N LEU A 112 -2.99 15.55 2.50
CA LEU A 112 -3.89 16.26 1.58
C LEU A 112 -3.12 16.90 0.42
N LEU A 113 -2.01 17.58 0.71
CA LEU A 113 -1.16 18.18 -0.31
C LEU A 113 -0.62 17.13 -1.29
N LEU A 114 -0.19 15.97 -0.78
CA LEU A 114 0.31 14.88 -1.63
C LEU A 114 -0.82 14.25 -2.44
N LYS A 115 -2.00 14.07 -1.84
CA LYS A 115 -3.19 13.60 -2.56
C LYS A 115 -3.52 14.52 -3.73
N ASP A 116 -3.54 15.83 -3.54
CA ASP A 116 -3.88 16.78 -4.60
C ASP A 116 -2.83 16.76 -5.73
N ARG A 117 -1.54 16.70 -5.39
CA ARG A 117 -0.46 16.53 -6.39
C ARG A 117 -0.58 15.25 -7.21
N ILE A 118 -1.04 14.16 -6.60
CA ILE A 118 -1.29 12.90 -7.31
C ILE A 118 -2.43 13.07 -8.32
N LYS A 119 -3.51 13.76 -7.92
CA LYS A 119 -4.67 14.03 -8.78
C LYS A 119 -4.36 14.98 -9.93
N GLU A 120 -3.53 15.99 -9.72
CA GLU A 120 -3.18 16.99 -10.75
C GLU A 120 -2.52 16.38 -12.00
N SER A 121 -1.85 15.24 -11.86
CA SER A 121 -1.23 14.53 -12.99
C SER A 121 -2.19 13.62 -13.76
N SER A 122 -3.45 13.51 -13.32
CA SER A 122 -4.39 12.54 -13.87
C SER A 122 -4.93 12.97 -15.23
N ILE A 123 -5.10 11.98 -16.11
CA ILE A 123 -5.80 12.17 -17.37
C ILE A 123 -7.29 12.06 -17.04
N ASP A 124 -7.98 13.20 -16.99
CA ASP A 124 -9.43 13.19 -16.94
C ASP A 124 -9.91 12.55 -18.25
N LYS A 125 -10.50 11.34 -18.18
CA LYS A 125 -11.34 10.85 -19.27
C LYS A 125 -12.63 11.65 -19.22
N GLY A 126 -12.58 12.89 -19.69
CA GLY A 126 -13.76 13.71 -19.91
C GLY A 126 -14.73 12.90 -20.77
N THR A 127 -15.96 12.78 -20.29
CA THR A 127 -17.05 12.01 -20.88
C THR A 127 -17.55 12.56 -22.21
N ASP A 128 -16.91 13.56 -22.79
CA ASP A 128 -17.34 14.16 -24.05
C ASP A 128 -16.19 14.13 -25.04
N GLY A 129 -16.44 13.44 -26.16
CA GLY A 129 -15.60 13.50 -27.34
C GLY A 129 -15.49 14.94 -27.83
N ASP A 130 -14.36 15.21 -28.47
CA ASP A 130 -13.99 16.49 -29.08
C ASP A 130 -13.57 17.59 -28.10
N GLU A 131 -12.35 17.47 -27.58
CA GLU A 131 -11.39 18.56 -27.71
C GLU A 131 -9.95 18.02 -27.60
N VAL A 132 -9.23 18.06 -28.73
CA VAL A 132 -7.77 17.94 -28.78
C VAL A 132 -7.21 19.20 -28.11
N SER A 133 -7.23 19.23 -26.78
CA SER A 133 -6.71 20.34 -25.99
C SER A 133 -5.24 20.08 -25.66
N ALA A 134 -4.40 20.81 -26.40
CA ALA A 134 -2.95 21.03 -26.27
C ALA A 134 -2.14 20.06 -25.36
N ALA A 135 -1.30 19.25 -25.98
CA ALA A 135 -0.30 18.40 -25.34
C ALA A 135 0.79 19.13 -24.51
N SER A 136 0.68 20.46 -24.27
CA SER A 136 1.65 21.24 -23.48
C SER A 136 1.14 21.76 -22.12
N ALA A 137 -0.12 21.49 -21.75
CA ALA A 137 -0.72 22.00 -20.51
C ALA A 137 -0.82 20.99 -19.35
N ARG A 138 -0.23 19.79 -19.48
CA ARG A 138 -0.43 18.69 -18.51
C ARG A 138 0.72 18.62 -17.51
N VAL A 139 0.39 18.55 -16.22
CA VAL A 139 1.38 18.33 -15.16
C VAL A 139 2.08 16.98 -15.41
N PRO A 140 3.41 16.93 -15.53
CA PRO A 140 4.12 15.69 -15.79
C PRO A 140 3.83 14.60 -14.74
N VAL A 141 3.60 13.36 -15.20
CA VAL A 141 3.33 12.19 -14.33
C VAL A 141 4.43 11.97 -13.28
N GLY A 142 5.67 12.34 -13.59
CA GLY A 142 6.79 12.26 -12.65
C GLY A 142 6.53 12.98 -11.33
N PHE A 143 5.78 14.09 -11.30
CA PHE A 143 5.44 14.77 -10.05
C PHE A 143 4.53 13.93 -9.14
N ALA A 144 3.56 13.21 -9.71
CA ALA A 144 2.72 12.30 -8.94
C ALA A 144 3.50 11.09 -8.44
N ILE A 145 4.49 10.62 -9.19
CA ILE A 145 5.39 9.55 -8.74
C ILE A 145 6.20 10.01 -7.53
N LEU A 146 6.80 11.21 -7.57
CA LEU A 146 7.51 11.74 -6.39
C LEU A 146 6.55 11.89 -5.18
N ALA A 147 5.34 12.39 -5.41
CA ALA A 147 4.32 12.51 -4.37
C ALA A 147 3.90 11.14 -3.80
N ALA A 148 3.87 10.08 -4.61
CA ALA A 148 3.61 8.71 -4.19
C ALA A 148 4.65 8.21 -3.20
N TYR A 149 5.94 8.40 -3.54
CA TYR A 149 7.05 8.01 -2.68
C TYR A 149 7.06 8.77 -1.37
N GLN A 150 6.76 10.07 -1.40
CA GLN A 150 6.58 10.89 -0.21
C GLN A 150 5.41 10.40 0.65
N LEU A 151 4.26 10.10 0.02
CA LEU A 151 3.06 9.62 0.70
C LEU A 151 3.34 8.29 1.39
N ARG A 152 4.00 7.36 0.69
CA ARG A 152 4.42 6.08 1.24
C ARG A 152 5.32 6.27 2.45
N TRP A 153 6.38 7.07 2.31
CA TRP A 153 7.30 7.33 3.41
C TRP A 153 6.54 7.86 4.62
N PHE A 154 5.68 8.88 4.44
CA PHE A 154 4.89 9.47 5.53
C PHE A 154 4.08 8.42 6.30
N VAL A 155 3.29 7.61 5.59
CA VAL A 155 2.43 6.62 6.25
C VAL A 155 3.24 5.54 6.96
N THR A 156 4.41 5.14 6.43
CA THR A 156 5.28 4.18 7.11
C THR A 156 5.90 4.73 8.40
N GLN A 157 5.99 6.05 8.56
CA GLN A 157 6.50 6.67 9.78
C GLN A 157 5.43 6.86 10.88
N ILE A 158 4.13 6.82 10.53
CA ILE A 158 3.04 7.00 11.49
C ILE A 158 2.95 5.76 12.41
N ASP A 159 3.02 5.95 13.73
CA ASP A 159 2.80 4.84 14.66
C ASP A 159 1.34 4.36 14.68
N LYS A 160 1.14 3.18 15.25
CA LYS A 160 -0.18 2.54 15.31
C LYS A 160 -1.23 3.42 16.01
N LEU A 161 -0.83 4.11 17.08
CA LEU A 161 -1.74 4.93 17.89
C LEU A 161 -2.26 6.14 17.10
N ASN A 162 -1.39 6.80 16.34
CA ASN A 162 -1.77 7.95 15.53
C ASN A 162 -2.42 7.54 14.21
N LEU A 163 -2.10 6.35 13.68
CA LEU A 163 -2.72 5.84 12.45
C LEU A 163 -4.22 5.61 12.62
N GLY A 164 -4.67 5.14 13.80
CA GLY A 164 -6.09 5.05 14.13
C GLY A 164 -6.81 6.40 14.08
N LYS A 165 -6.16 7.48 14.53
CA LYS A 165 -6.72 8.84 14.50
C LYS A 165 -6.73 9.44 13.09
N LEU A 166 -5.71 9.12 12.30
CA LEU A 166 -5.51 9.66 10.96
C LEU A 166 -6.13 8.78 9.86
N CYS A 167 -6.77 7.66 10.19
CA CYS A 167 -7.26 6.70 9.20
C CYS A 167 -8.25 7.31 8.20
N ASN A 168 -9.11 8.22 8.64
CA ASN A 168 -10.06 8.96 7.79
C ASN A 168 -9.39 9.86 6.75
N LEU A 169 -8.09 10.13 6.90
CA LEU A 169 -7.28 10.89 5.95
C LEU A 169 -6.36 9.97 5.14
N VAL A 170 -5.65 9.08 5.82
CA VAL A 170 -4.67 8.20 5.16
C VAL A 170 -5.37 7.27 4.18
N ILE A 171 -6.54 6.73 4.51
CA ILE A 171 -7.25 5.80 3.63
C ILE A 171 -7.72 6.49 2.35
N PRO A 172 -8.44 7.65 2.38
CA PRO A 172 -8.78 8.35 1.15
C PRO A 172 -7.57 8.78 0.31
N CYS A 173 -6.45 9.16 0.94
CA CYS A 173 -5.23 9.52 0.19
C CYS A 173 -4.62 8.29 -0.50
N ALA A 174 -4.53 7.15 0.19
CA ALA A 174 -4.05 5.88 -0.38
C ALA A 174 -5.01 5.34 -1.47
N LEU A 175 -6.32 5.50 -1.28
CA LEU A 175 -7.34 5.18 -2.29
C LEU A 175 -7.25 6.08 -3.51
N THR A 176 -7.02 7.38 -3.32
CA THR A 176 -6.83 8.34 -4.42
C THR A 176 -5.61 7.91 -5.23
N ALA A 177 -4.47 7.67 -4.56
CA ALA A 177 -3.29 7.07 -5.19
C ALA A 177 -3.64 5.82 -6.01
N LEU A 178 -4.40 4.88 -5.43
CA LEU A 178 -4.82 3.65 -6.11
C LEU A 178 -5.74 3.90 -7.32
N ASP A 179 -6.73 4.77 -7.21
CA ASP A 179 -7.70 5.06 -8.28
C ASP A 179 -7.02 5.72 -9.50
N HIS A 180 -6.08 6.63 -9.23
CA HIS A 180 -5.42 7.41 -10.27
C HIS A 180 -4.29 6.63 -10.95
N TRP A 181 -3.84 5.51 -10.37
CA TRP A 181 -2.80 4.66 -10.96
C TRP A 181 -3.30 3.28 -11.42
N SER A 182 -4.55 2.92 -11.15
CA SER A 182 -5.19 1.68 -11.66
C SER A 182 -5.95 1.88 -12.98
N THR A 183 -6.15 3.13 -13.42
CA THR A 183 -6.86 3.47 -14.66
C THR A 183 -5.88 3.55 -15.85
N GLU A 184 -5.76 2.46 -16.59
CA GLU A 184 -5.28 2.33 -17.99
C GLU A 184 -3.92 2.91 -18.45
N ASN A 185 -3.08 3.48 -17.57
CA ASN A 185 -1.66 3.70 -17.87
C ASN A 185 -0.80 2.66 -17.13
N ILE A 186 -0.77 1.47 -17.72
CA ILE A 186 -0.11 0.26 -17.22
C ILE A 186 1.37 0.48 -16.90
N ALA A 187 2.07 1.36 -17.60
CA ALA A 187 3.51 1.57 -17.43
C ALA A 187 3.93 2.14 -16.05
N SER A 188 3.15 3.04 -15.43
CA SER A 188 3.51 3.58 -14.10
C SER A 188 3.03 2.70 -12.96
N ALA A 189 1.98 1.89 -13.18
CA ALA A 189 1.45 0.96 -12.19
C ALA A 189 2.45 -0.17 -11.90
N ASP A 190 3.23 -0.57 -12.91
CA ASP A 190 4.22 -1.65 -12.83
C ASP A 190 5.31 -1.39 -11.78
N GLU A 191 5.66 -0.12 -11.55
CA GLU A 191 6.75 0.24 -10.64
C GLU A 191 6.30 0.57 -9.21
N ILE A 192 5.02 0.92 -9.01
CA ILE A 192 4.53 1.44 -7.71
C ILE A 192 3.38 0.65 -7.10
N TRP A 193 2.84 -0.37 -7.79
CA TRP A 193 1.73 -1.17 -7.25
C TRP A 193 2.09 -1.85 -5.92
N HIS A 194 3.35 -2.28 -5.77
CA HIS A 194 3.86 -2.87 -4.54
C HIS A 194 3.68 -1.91 -3.36
N LEU A 195 3.93 -0.62 -3.58
CA LEU A 195 3.80 0.44 -2.60
C LEU A 195 2.34 0.64 -2.22
N VAL A 196 1.45 0.69 -3.21
CA VAL A 196 0.02 0.86 -2.98
C VAL A 196 -0.55 -0.31 -2.19
N VAL A 197 -0.21 -1.55 -2.57
CA VAL A 197 -0.61 -2.77 -1.86
C VAL A 197 -0.01 -2.83 -0.45
N GLU A 198 1.27 -2.48 -0.30
CA GLU A 198 1.93 -2.43 1.01
C GLU A 198 1.23 -1.45 1.96
N MET A 199 0.97 -0.25 1.49
CA MET A 199 0.28 0.81 2.23
C MET A 199 -1.13 0.39 2.63
N SER A 200 -1.83 -0.24 1.69
CA SER A 200 -3.14 -0.85 1.90
C SER A 200 -3.11 -1.89 3.02
N VAL A 201 -2.15 -2.82 2.96
CA VAL A 201 -1.98 -3.88 3.95
C VAL A 201 -1.59 -3.32 5.32
N LEU A 202 -0.71 -2.31 5.38
CA LEU A 202 -0.30 -1.66 6.62
C LEU A 202 -1.46 -0.93 7.29
N LEU A 203 -2.27 -0.20 6.52
CA LEU A 203 -3.47 0.46 7.01
C LEU A 203 -4.42 -0.53 7.68
N VAL A 204 -4.67 -1.63 6.99
CA VAL A 204 -5.61 -2.67 7.41
C VAL A 204 -5.11 -3.39 8.65
N SER A 205 -3.83 -3.76 8.67
CA SER A 205 -3.19 -4.39 9.83
C SER A 205 -3.30 -3.52 11.08
N SER A 206 -3.11 -2.21 10.90
CA SER A 206 -3.11 -1.24 12.00
C SER A 206 -4.52 -0.94 12.51
N ILE A 207 -5.50 -0.85 11.59
CA ILE A 207 -6.92 -0.68 11.96
C ILE A 207 -7.46 -1.94 12.64
N HIS A 208 -7.13 -3.13 12.14
CA HIS A 208 -7.58 -4.39 12.73
C HIS A 208 -7.09 -4.56 14.18
N GLN A 209 -5.84 -4.18 14.47
CA GLN A 209 -5.30 -4.21 15.84
C GLN A 209 -5.92 -3.11 16.73
N SER A 210 -6.45 -2.05 16.15
CA SER A 210 -7.08 -0.92 16.85
C SER A 210 -8.59 -1.14 17.00
N ASN A 211 -8.98 -2.08 17.86
CA ASN A 211 -10.37 -2.41 18.21
C ASN A 211 -11.35 -2.57 17.01
N PRO A 212 -11.55 -3.81 16.49
CA PRO A 212 -12.34 -4.08 15.28
C PRO A 212 -13.85 -3.82 15.39
N ARG A 213 -14.36 -3.38 16.56
CA ARG A 213 -15.79 -3.19 16.81
C ARG A 213 -16.32 -1.77 16.61
N SER A 214 -15.47 -0.74 16.50
CA SER A 214 -15.97 0.63 16.75
C SER A 214 -16.61 1.35 15.56
N HIS A 215 -16.35 1.02 14.29
CA HIS A 215 -17.00 1.76 13.19
C HIS A 215 -17.29 0.87 11.97
N TRP A 216 -18.56 0.51 11.79
CA TRP A 216 -19.09 -0.13 10.56
C TRP A 216 -18.72 0.64 9.28
N TYR A 217 -18.56 1.97 9.38
CA TYR A 217 -18.07 2.85 8.33
C TYR A 217 -16.67 2.46 7.84
N MET A 218 -15.75 2.11 8.76
CA MET A 218 -14.42 1.63 8.40
C MET A 218 -14.49 0.31 7.65
N GLY A 219 -15.43 -0.57 7.99
CA GLY A 219 -15.67 -1.82 7.26
C GLY A 219 -16.09 -1.59 5.80
N LEU A 220 -16.91 -0.58 5.51
CA LEU A 220 -17.34 -0.24 4.15
C LEU A 220 -16.20 0.37 3.33
N VAL A 221 -15.44 1.29 3.93
CA VAL A 221 -14.27 1.91 3.27
C VAL A 221 -13.22 0.84 2.97
N LEU A 222 -12.93 -0.04 3.92
CA LEU A 222 -12.03 -1.17 3.73
C LEU A 222 -12.54 -2.14 2.65
N LEU A 223 -13.84 -2.45 2.62
CA LEU A 223 -14.43 -3.29 1.58
C LEU A 223 -14.26 -2.69 0.17
N ALA A 224 -14.54 -1.40 0.02
CA ALA A 224 -14.32 -0.69 -1.24
C ALA A 224 -12.83 -0.71 -1.64
N HIS A 225 -11.95 -0.52 -0.66
CA HIS A 225 -10.50 -0.59 -0.83
C HIS A 225 -10.04 -1.96 -1.33
N PHE A 226 -10.47 -3.05 -0.71
CA PHE A 226 -10.07 -4.39 -1.13
C PHE A 226 -10.58 -4.74 -2.51
N ARG A 227 -11.81 -4.35 -2.86
CA ARG A 227 -12.34 -4.60 -4.19
C ARG A 227 -11.44 -4.05 -5.29
N ARG A 228 -10.72 -2.96 -5.02
CA ARG A 228 -9.77 -2.34 -5.95
C ARG A 228 -8.41 -3.02 -5.99
N LEU A 229 -8.01 -3.75 -4.95
CA LEU A 229 -6.75 -4.50 -4.93
C LEU A 229 -6.81 -5.80 -5.73
N PHE A 230 -7.95 -6.48 -5.78
CA PHE A 230 -8.08 -7.77 -6.47
C PHE A 230 -7.69 -7.70 -7.97
N PRO A 231 -8.15 -6.71 -8.76
CA PRO A 231 -7.68 -6.55 -10.14
C PRO A 231 -6.15 -6.43 -10.26
N LEU A 232 -5.49 -5.74 -9.31
CA LEU A 232 -4.04 -5.65 -9.29
C LEU A 232 -3.41 -7.00 -8.96
N PHE A 233 -3.93 -7.73 -7.97
CA PHE A 233 -3.43 -9.07 -7.68
C PHE A 233 -3.53 -9.99 -8.89
N PHE A 234 -4.66 -9.97 -9.61
CA PHE A 234 -4.81 -10.79 -10.81
C PHE A 234 -3.88 -10.37 -11.95
N LYS A 235 -3.53 -9.08 -12.05
CA LYS A 235 -2.54 -8.61 -13.01
C LYS A 235 -1.14 -9.18 -12.72
N TRP A 236 -0.76 -9.23 -11.44
CA TRP A 236 0.62 -9.51 -11.02
C TRP A 236 0.90 -10.94 -10.57
N ILE A 237 -0.15 -11.72 -10.29
CA ILE A 237 0.00 -13.11 -9.82
C ILE A 237 0.69 -14.01 -10.85
N HIS A 238 0.66 -13.63 -12.13
CA HIS A 238 1.33 -14.30 -13.25
C HIS A 238 2.52 -13.51 -13.82
N ALA A 239 3.13 -12.62 -13.04
CA ALA A 239 4.30 -11.85 -13.49
C ALA A 239 5.48 -12.76 -13.92
N ASP A 240 6.30 -12.30 -14.85
CA ASP A 240 7.38 -13.10 -15.44
C ASP A 240 8.47 -13.48 -14.43
N ASP A 241 8.71 -12.67 -13.40
CA ASP A 241 9.69 -12.92 -12.36
C ASP A 241 9.08 -13.52 -11.09
N ASP A 242 9.85 -14.40 -10.43
CA ASP A 242 9.40 -15.13 -9.24
C ASP A 242 9.29 -14.25 -8.00
N GLU A 243 10.09 -13.18 -7.88
CA GLU A 243 10.07 -12.25 -6.74
C GLU A 243 8.74 -11.51 -6.66
N THR A 244 8.25 -11.00 -7.79
CA THR A 244 6.97 -10.32 -7.93
C THR A 244 5.82 -11.26 -7.61
N VAL A 245 5.83 -12.49 -8.13
CA VAL A 245 4.79 -13.50 -7.82
C VAL A 245 4.74 -13.83 -6.34
N LEU A 246 5.88 -14.10 -5.69
CA LEU A 246 5.94 -14.37 -4.25
C LEU A 246 5.46 -13.18 -3.43
N LEU A 247 5.80 -11.95 -3.85
CA LEU A 247 5.32 -10.73 -3.22
C LEU A 247 3.78 -10.63 -3.33
N VAL A 248 3.20 -10.87 -4.51
CA VAL A 248 1.73 -10.86 -4.69
C VAL A 248 1.07 -11.89 -3.77
N LEU A 249 1.55 -13.13 -3.75
CA LEU A 249 0.99 -14.20 -2.92
C LEU A 249 1.03 -13.84 -1.44
N LYS A 250 2.15 -13.28 -0.95
CA LYS A 250 2.28 -12.80 0.42
C LYS A 250 1.27 -11.69 0.74
N ARG A 251 1.04 -10.76 -0.19
CA ARG A 251 0.08 -9.67 -0.01
C ARG A 251 -1.36 -10.16 -0.06
N VAL A 252 -1.71 -11.09 -0.97
CA VAL A 252 -3.00 -11.76 -1.02
C VAL A 252 -3.28 -12.49 0.29
N HIS A 253 -2.35 -13.32 0.78
CA HIS A 253 -2.47 -14.01 2.05
C HIS A 253 -2.73 -13.02 3.20
N THR A 254 -1.94 -11.94 3.26
CA THR A 254 -2.09 -10.92 4.31
C THR A 254 -3.44 -10.22 4.24
N VAL A 255 -3.90 -9.83 3.05
CA VAL A 255 -5.23 -9.24 2.86
C VAL A 255 -6.31 -10.21 3.31
N LEU A 256 -6.29 -11.46 2.85
CA LEU A 256 -7.29 -12.45 3.26
C LEU A 256 -7.31 -12.67 4.78
N LYS A 257 -6.14 -12.70 5.42
CA LYS A 257 -6.01 -12.95 6.87
C LYS A 257 -6.59 -11.81 7.68
N LEU A 258 -6.36 -10.57 7.25
CA LEU A 258 -6.77 -9.39 8.00
C LEU A 258 -8.20 -8.94 7.68
N THR A 259 -8.75 -9.43 6.57
CA THR A 259 -9.97 -8.90 6.01
C THR A 259 -10.98 -10.02 5.97
N TRP A 260 -11.86 -10.03 6.98
CA TRP A 260 -13.00 -10.93 6.99
C TRP A 260 -14.04 -10.45 5.97
N ILE A 261 -13.69 -10.45 4.67
CA ILE A 261 -14.60 -10.01 3.62
C ILE A 261 -15.66 -11.09 3.47
N ARG A 262 -16.80 -10.95 4.15
CA ARG A 262 -17.88 -11.95 4.15
C ARG A 262 -18.40 -12.27 2.74
N ASN A 263 -18.29 -11.32 1.81
CA ASN A 263 -18.79 -11.47 0.45
C ASN A 263 -17.91 -10.71 -0.54
N THR A 264 -16.91 -11.40 -1.11
CA THR A 264 -16.09 -10.84 -2.21
C THR A 264 -16.44 -11.57 -3.50
N PRO A 265 -16.77 -10.84 -4.59
CA PRO A 265 -17.09 -11.46 -5.88
C PRO A 265 -15.87 -12.15 -6.52
N TYR A 266 -14.69 -11.99 -5.93
CA TYR A 266 -13.41 -12.43 -6.50
C TYR A 266 -12.95 -13.81 -6.02
N ILE A 267 -13.66 -14.50 -5.11
CA ILE A 267 -13.21 -15.81 -4.59
C ILE A 267 -13.05 -16.82 -5.71
N MET A 268 -14.07 -16.97 -6.58
CA MET A 268 -14.04 -17.95 -7.66
C MET A 268 -12.85 -17.72 -8.58
N ARG A 269 -12.68 -16.46 -9.03
CA ARG A 269 -11.54 -16.07 -9.86
C ARG A 269 -10.21 -16.30 -9.14
N LEU A 270 -10.09 -15.93 -7.87
CA LEU A 270 -8.84 -16.13 -7.13
C LEU A 270 -8.44 -17.60 -7.02
N VAL A 271 -9.39 -18.49 -6.77
CA VAL A 271 -9.11 -19.94 -6.77
C VAL A 271 -8.61 -20.39 -8.16
N ASP A 272 -9.23 -19.92 -9.23
CA ASP A 272 -8.82 -20.25 -10.61
C ASP A 272 -7.40 -19.79 -10.93
N GLU A 273 -7.08 -18.54 -10.60
CA GLU A 273 -5.76 -17.94 -10.86
C GLU A 273 -4.68 -18.63 -10.01
N LEU A 274 -4.98 -18.99 -8.75
CA LEU A 274 -4.06 -19.75 -7.89
C LEU A 274 -3.80 -21.16 -8.43
N VAL A 275 -4.82 -21.83 -8.95
CA VAL A 275 -4.69 -23.14 -9.59
C VAL A 275 -3.87 -23.05 -10.88
N ALA A 276 -4.13 -22.03 -11.71
CA ALA A 276 -3.34 -21.77 -12.92
C ALA A 276 -1.86 -21.53 -12.56
N LEU A 277 -1.60 -20.67 -11.57
CA LEU A 277 -0.25 -20.37 -11.12
C LEU A 277 0.45 -21.61 -10.54
N HIS A 278 -0.27 -22.48 -9.82
CA HIS A 278 0.32 -23.72 -9.29
C HIS A 278 0.84 -24.64 -10.40
N LYS A 279 0.12 -24.68 -11.54
CA LYS A 279 0.56 -25.42 -12.74
C LYS A 279 1.76 -24.75 -13.39
N GLU A 280 1.70 -23.43 -13.59
CA GLU A 280 2.81 -22.64 -14.15
C GLU A 280 4.09 -22.71 -13.30
N ALA A 281 3.96 -22.85 -11.97
CA ALA A 281 5.09 -22.97 -11.06
C ALA A 281 6.02 -24.15 -11.41
N ALA A 282 5.55 -25.14 -12.17
CA ALA A 282 6.41 -26.22 -12.68
C ALA A 282 7.58 -25.71 -13.53
N LEU A 283 7.44 -24.55 -14.16
CA LEU A 283 8.44 -23.93 -15.04
C LEU A 283 9.28 -22.84 -14.33
N ARG A 284 8.97 -22.52 -13.07
CA ARG A 284 9.60 -21.44 -12.32
C ARG A 284 10.81 -21.90 -11.51
N VAL A 285 11.71 -20.96 -11.19
CA VAL A 285 12.92 -21.24 -10.40
C VAL A 285 12.54 -21.47 -8.94
N CYS A 286 11.72 -20.58 -8.37
CA CYS A 286 11.25 -20.64 -6.99
C CYS A 286 10.00 -21.53 -6.83
N ARG A 287 9.90 -22.63 -7.58
CA ARG A 287 8.67 -23.45 -7.69
C ARG A 287 8.10 -23.90 -6.34
N GLU A 288 8.94 -24.36 -5.42
CA GLU A 288 8.47 -24.92 -4.15
C GLU A 288 7.95 -23.82 -3.22
N GLU A 289 8.60 -22.66 -3.21
CA GLU A 289 8.18 -21.49 -2.43
C GLU A 289 6.84 -20.92 -2.93
N ILE A 290 6.67 -20.85 -4.26
CA ILE A 290 5.43 -20.43 -4.90
C ILE A 290 4.30 -21.40 -4.57
N ARG A 291 4.52 -22.71 -4.71
CA ARG A 291 3.51 -23.73 -4.38
C ARG A 291 3.12 -23.72 -2.91
N THR A 292 4.10 -23.57 -2.01
CA THR A 292 3.85 -23.45 -0.57
C THR A 292 3.00 -22.22 -0.27
N SER A 293 3.36 -21.06 -0.84
CA SER A 293 2.60 -19.82 -0.67
C SER A 293 1.17 -19.93 -1.23
N ILE A 294 0.97 -20.62 -2.36
CA ILE A 294 -0.37 -20.89 -2.91
C ILE A 294 -1.18 -21.76 -1.96
N LEU A 295 -0.59 -22.83 -1.41
CA LEU A 295 -1.26 -23.71 -0.45
C LEU A 295 -1.71 -22.94 0.79
N GLU A 296 -0.85 -22.10 1.37
CA GLU A 296 -1.20 -21.25 2.51
C GLU A 296 -2.40 -20.33 2.21
N VAL A 297 -2.42 -19.71 1.02
CA VAL A 297 -3.55 -18.88 0.58
C VAL A 297 -4.83 -19.71 0.43
N LEU A 298 -4.77 -20.88 -0.19
CA LEU A 298 -5.94 -21.77 -0.38
C LEU A 298 -6.49 -22.28 0.96
N LEU A 299 -5.62 -22.64 1.90
CA LEU A 299 -6.02 -23.05 3.25
C LEU A 299 -6.74 -21.93 3.98
N LEU A 300 -6.21 -20.72 3.93
CA LEU A 300 -6.84 -19.55 4.53
C LEU A 300 -8.20 -19.24 3.87
N LEU A 301 -8.31 -19.39 2.54
CA LEU A 301 -9.58 -19.25 1.83
C LEU A 301 -10.60 -20.28 2.29
N LYS A 302 -10.21 -21.55 2.41
CA LYS A 302 -11.06 -22.63 2.91
C LYS A 302 -11.60 -22.28 4.30
N GLN A 303 -10.72 -21.89 5.22
CA GLN A 303 -11.08 -21.52 6.60
C GLN A 303 -12.04 -20.31 6.65
N CYS A 304 -11.79 -19.26 5.85
CA CYS A 304 -12.55 -18.01 5.96
C CYS A 304 -13.80 -17.92 5.06
N LYS A 305 -13.99 -18.83 4.09
CA LYS A 305 -15.06 -18.76 3.08
C LYS A 305 -15.87 -20.04 2.93
N GLY A 306 -15.45 -21.15 3.51
CA GLY A 306 -16.21 -22.40 3.60
C GLY A 306 -16.88 -22.78 2.27
N GLN A 307 -18.22 -22.72 2.24
CA GLN A 307 -19.02 -23.09 1.06
C GLN A 307 -18.65 -22.36 -0.23
N GLN A 308 -18.29 -21.06 -0.18
CA GLN A 308 -17.88 -20.33 -1.39
C GLN A 308 -16.56 -20.86 -1.97
N PHE A 309 -15.63 -21.26 -1.09
CA PHE A 309 -14.40 -21.91 -1.51
C PHE A 309 -14.69 -23.30 -2.08
N THR A 310 -15.49 -24.11 -1.39
CA THR A 310 -15.84 -25.47 -1.85
C THR A 310 -16.47 -25.44 -3.24
N ALA A 311 -17.40 -24.52 -3.49
CA ALA A 311 -18.03 -24.36 -4.80
C ALA A 311 -17.02 -23.96 -5.90
N ALA A 312 -16.05 -23.11 -5.57
CA ALA A 312 -15.00 -22.72 -6.51
C ALA A 312 -13.97 -23.84 -6.75
N TRP A 313 -13.65 -24.63 -5.73
CA TRP A 313 -12.68 -25.72 -5.77
C TRP A 313 -13.21 -26.99 -6.43
N GLU A 314 -14.53 -27.22 -6.40
CA GLU A 314 -15.16 -28.47 -6.87
C GLU A 314 -14.72 -28.85 -8.29
N LYS A 315 -14.67 -27.88 -9.21
CA LYS A 315 -14.28 -28.09 -10.61
C LYS A 315 -12.81 -28.50 -10.81
N HIS A 316 -11.97 -28.34 -9.79
CA HIS A 316 -10.54 -28.63 -9.84
C HIS A 316 -10.17 -29.92 -9.09
N ARG A 317 -11.12 -30.56 -8.39
CA ARG A 317 -10.85 -31.71 -7.50
C ARG A 317 -10.22 -32.90 -8.23
N ASP A 318 -10.61 -33.12 -9.49
CA ASP A 318 -10.20 -34.28 -10.27
C ASP A 318 -8.96 -34.02 -11.14
N ASP A 319 -8.32 -32.86 -11.02
CA ASP A 319 -7.11 -32.54 -11.77
C ASP A 319 -5.88 -33.26 -11.19
N SER A 320 -5.29 -34.15 -11.98
CA SER A 320 -4.13 -34.94 -11.58
C SER A 320 -2.90 -34.08 -11.22
N ASN A 321 -2.77 -32.88 -11.79
CA ASN A 321 -1.67 -31.96 -11.48
C ASN A 321 -1.82 -31.29 -10.11
N LEU A 322 -2.99 -31.42 -9.48
CA LEU A 322 -3.31 -30.84 -8.18
C LEU A 322 -3.39 -31.89 -7.07
N ALA A 323 -3.04 -33.16 -7.34
CA ALA A 323 -3.18 -34.25 -6.37
C ALA A 323 -2.53 -33.94 -5.00
N ALA A 324 -1.33 -33.34 -4.99
CA ALA A 324 -0.65 -32.95 -3.76
C ALA A 324 -1.39 -31.82 -3.00
N LEU A 325 -1.97 -30.86 -3.72
CA LEU A 325 -2.82 -29.81 -3.12
C LEU A 325 -4.12 -30.40 -2.59
N CYS A 326 -4.76 -31.30 -3.35
CA CYS A 326 -5.99 -31.98 -2.93
C CYS A 326 -5.77 -32.73 -1.62
N LEU A 327 -4.71 -33.53 -1.51
CA LEU A 327 -4.36 -34.25 -0.27
C LEU A 327 -4.19 -33.29 0.91
N SER A 328 -3.38 -32.24 0.74
CA SER A 328 -3.12 -31.24 1.79
C SER A 328 -4.40 -30.50 2.23
N LEU A 329 -5.29 -30.19 1.28
CA LEU A 329 -6.56 -29.54 1.56
C LEU A 329 -7.56 -30.50 2.23
N THR A 330 -7.48 -31.81 1.98
CA THR A 330 -8.36 -32.81 2.60
C THR A 330 -7.92 -33.25 3.99
N GLU A 331 -6.62 -33.45 4.24
CA GLU A 331 -6.08 -33.95 5.53
C GLU A 331 -6.49 -33.04 6.70
N ILE A 332 -6.45 -31.73 6.50
CA ILE A 332 -6.81 -30.74 7.53
C ILE A 332 -8.32 -30.73 7.84
N SER A 333 -9.18 -31.27 6.97
CA SER A 333 -10.62 -31.40 7.24
C SER A 333 -10.91 -32.45 8.32
N ILE A 334 -10.06 -33.47 8.42
CA ILE A 334 -10.25 -34.61 9.33
C ILE A 334 -9.84 -34.21 10.77
N ASP A 335 -8.89 -33.29 10.92
CA ASP A 335 -8.49 -32.75 12.21
C ASP A 335 -9.55 -31.81 12.82
N GLU A 336 -10.32 -31.09 11.99
CA GLU A 336 -11.44 -30.27 12.47
C GLU A 336 -12.68 -31.11 12.85
N GLU A 337 -12.96 -32.22 12.15
CA GLU A 337 -14.06 -33.15 12.48
C GLU A 337 -13.75 -34.03 13.71
N SER A 338 -12.49 -34.44 13.90
CA SER A 338 -12.09 -35.19 15.10
C SER A 338 -12.04 -34.32 16.36
N SER A 339 -11.77 -33.01 16.21
CA SER A 339 -11.81 -32.04 17.31
C SER A 339 -13.24 -31.60 17.68
N THR A 340 -14.18 -31.64 16.74
CA THR A 340 -15.60 -31.29 16.98
C THR A 340 -16.44 -32.45 17.55
N SER A 341 -15.90 -33.66 17.58
CA SER A 341 -16.58 -34.84 18.13
C SER A 341 -16.51 -34.99 19.66
N ASN A 342 -15.78 -34.11 20.37
CA ASN A 342 -15.64 -34.18 21.84
C ASN A 342 -16.03 -32.90 22.62
N THR A 343 -16.66 -31.90 21.99
CA THR A 343 -17.18 -30.74 22.75
C THR A 343 -18.55 -30.26 22.23
N LEU A 344 -19.56 -31.11 22.36
CA LEU A 344 -20.96 -30.72 22.19
C LEU A 344 -21.51 -30.21 23.53
N ARG A 345 -21.14 -28.97 23.90
CA ARG A 345 -21.95 -28.11 24.78
C ARG A 345 -21.53 -26.63 24.64
N SER A 346 -22.54 -25.81 24.32
CA SER A 346 -22.62 -24.33 24.38
C SER A 346 -21.60 -23.51 23.58
N ASP A 347 -21.98 -23.07 22.37
CA ASP A 347 -22.45 -21.68 22.14
C ASP A 347 -22.63 -21.41 20.63
N SER A 348 -23.88 -21.50 20.17
CA SER A 348 -24.31 -20.99 18.88
C SER A 348 -24.76 -19.53 19.03
N PRO A 349 -24.29 -18.58 18.20
CA PRO A 349 -24.69 -17.18 18.25
C PRO A 349 -26.03 -16.92 17.52
N GLN A 350 -27.02 -17.79 17.72
CA GLN A 350 -28.40 -17.60 17.22
C GLN A 350 -29.39 -17.14 18.30
N ASN A 351 -28.97 -16.94 19.56
CA ASN A 351 -29.86 -16.62 20.68
C ASN A 351 -29.81 -15.17 21.21
N CYS A 352 -29.33 -14.18 20.44
CA CYS A 352 -29.35 -12.76 20.87
C CYS A 352 -30.41 -11.89 20.17
N LEU A 353 -31.62 -12.42 19.93
CA LEU A 353 -32.73 -11.65 19.35
C LEU A 353 -34.08 -11.78 20.09
N GLN A 354 -34.08 -12.19 21.36
CA GLN A 354 -35.28 -12.09 22.20
C GLN A 354 -34.87 -11.73 23.62
N LEU A 355 -34.87 -10.43 23.95
CA LEU A 355 -35.06 -9.89 25.32
C LEU A 355 -34.89 -8.36 25.30
N LEU A 356 -35.74 -7.65 24.56
CA LEU A 356 -36.04 -6.22 24.80
C LEU A 356 -37.46 -5.91 24.33
N THR A 357 -38.43 -6.59 24.94
CA THR A 357 -39.82 -6.13 25.03
C THR A 357 -40.31 -6.52 26.42
N THR A 358 -40.41 -5.51 27.30
CA THR A 358 -41.18 -5.36 28.56
C THR A 358 -40.30 -4.87 29.71
N HIS A 359 -40.09 -3.56 29.79
CA HIS A 359 -40.64 -2.67 30.82
C HIS A 359 -40.17 -1.24 30.62
#